data_AF-A0A133UGT1-F1
#
_entry.id   AF-A0A133UGT1-F1
#
_cell.length_a   1.000
_cell.length_b   1.000
_cell.length_c   1.000
_cell.angle_alpha   90.00
_cell.angle_beta   90.00
_cell.angle_gamma   90.00
#
_symmetry.space_group_name_H-M   'P 1'
#
loop_
_entity.id
_entity.type
_entity.pdbx_description
1 polymer ?
#
loop_
_entity_poly.entity_id
_entity_poly.type
_entity_poly.pdbx_seq_one_letter_code
_entity_poly.pdbx_strand_id
1 'polypeptide(L)' 'MASIEELRQNLPLAPGVKKCENFLTESGIEKTVTIVIVPLHFREKEDGFMVSWSCNQGSECHNTNCVYASGWKRSEK' A
#
# COMPACT_ATOMS: atom_id res chain seq x y z
N MET A 1 25.75 -5.27 7.79
CA MET A 1 24.35 -4.86 7.60
C MET A 1 24.36 -3.68 6.65
N ALA A 2 23.54 -3.67 5.61
CA ALA A 2 23.44 -2.53 4.69
C ALA A 2 22.77 -1.35 5.43
N SER A 3 23.22 -0.13 5.17
CA SER A 3 22.61 1.08 5.73
C SER A 3 21.19 1.31 5.17
N ILE A 4 20.34 2.04 5.91
CA ILE A 4 18.99 2.43 5.42
C ILE A 4 19.08 3.09 4.03
N GLU A 5 20.10 3.91 3.80
CA GLU A 5 20.27 4.65 2.55
C GLU A 5 20.60 3.69 1.38
N GLU A 6 21.42 2.67 1.62
CA GLU A 6 21.68 1.60 0.64
C GLU A 6 20.43 0.74 0.39
N LEU A 7 19.63 0.46 1.41
CA LEU A 7 18.38 -0.29 1.26
C LEU A 7 17.34 0.52 0.47
N ARG A 8 17.19 1.83 0.74
CA ARG A 8 16.32 2.72 -0.05
C ARG A 8 16.71 2.78 -1.52
N GLN A 9 18.01 2.76 -1.81
CA GLN A 9 18.51 2.81 -3.19
C GLN A 9 18.42 1.47 -3.91
N ASN A 10 18.48 0.34 -3.20
CA ASN A 10 18.55 -0.99 -3.79
C ASN A 10 17.25 -1.82 -3.68
N LEU A 11 16.30 -1.43 -2.83
CA LEU A 11 14.96 -2.04 -2.82
C LEU A 11 14.10 -1.38 -3.91
N PRO A 12 13.46 -2.16 -4.80
CA PRO A 12 12.57 -1.63 -5.82
C PRO A 12 11.24 -1.17 -5.20
N LEU A 13 11.28 -0.11 -4.40
CA LEU A 13 10.13 0.58 -3.81
C LEU A 13 9.46 1.48 -4.85
N ALA A 14 9.13 0.90 -6.01
CA ALA A 14 8.49 1.60 -7.10
C ALA A 14 6.95 1.49 -7.00
N PRO A 15 6.21 2.54 -7.40
CA PRO A 15 4.79 2.42 -7.70
C PRO A 15 4.51 1.28 -8.67
N GLY A 16 3.43 0.53 -8.42
CA GLY A 16 2.96 -0.54 -9.28
C GLY A 16 1.56 -0.28 -9.81
N VAL A 17 1.34 -0.50 -11.10
CA VAL A 17 -0.01 -0.60 -11.67
C VAL A 17 -0.47 -2.05 -11.52
N LYS A 18 -1.63 -2.25 -10.88
CA LYS A 18 -2.19 -3.58 -10.58
C LYS A 18 -3.70 -3.60 -10.87
N LYS A 19 -4.24 -4.80 -11.03
CA LYS A 19 -5.69 -5.05 -11.10
C LYS A 19 -6.19 -5.38 -9.69
N CYS A 20 -7.20 -4.66 -9.21
CA CYS A 20 -7.91 -4.97 -7.97
C CYS A 20 -9.24 -5.63 -8.32
N GLU A 21 -9.43 -6.87 -7.89
CA GLU A 21 -10.62 -7.65 -8.23
C GLU A 21 -11.73 -7.53 -7.17
N ASN A 22 -11.41 -6.93 -6.02
CA ASN A 22 -12.26 -6.86 -4.83
C ASN A 22 -12.53 -5.41 -4.39
N PHE A 23 -12.55 -4.47 -5.34
CA PHE A 23 -12.93 -3.10 -5.05
C PHE A 23 -14.44 -3.07 -4.78
N LEU A 24 -14.82 -2.57 -3.61
CA LEU A 24 -16.21 -2.49 -3.17
C LEU A 24 -16.66 -1.04 -3.20
N THR A 25 -17.66 -0.75 -4.02
CA THR A 25 -18.28 0.58 -4.11
C THR A 25 -19.10 0.91 -2.86
N GLU A 26 -19.49 2.19 -2.71
CA GLU A 26 -20.38 2.64 -1.62
C GLU A 26 -21.69 1.85 -1.55
N SER A 27 -22.25 1.50 -2.72
CA SER A 27 -23.48 0.71 -2.82
C SER A 27 -23.30 -0.79 -2.53
N GLY A 28 -22.10 -1.23 -2.11
CA GLY A 28 -21.79 -2.63 -1.83
C GLY A 28 -21.61 -3.50 -3.08
N ILE A 29 -21.45 -2.90 -4.25
CA ILE A 29 -21.19 -3.63 -5.50
C ILE A 29 -19.70 -3.86 -5.65
N GLU A 30 -19.29 -5.12 -5.81
CA GLU A 30 -17.92 -5.50 -6.15
C GLU A 30 -17.62 -5.25 -7.62
N LYS A 31 -16.46 -4.66 -7.91
CA LYS A 31 -15.97 -4.41 -9.26
C LYS A 31 -14.49 -4.71 -9.36
N THR A 32 -14.07 -5.03 -10.58
CA THR A 32 -12.67 -5.02 -10.97
C THR A 32 -12.27 -3.62 -11.43
N VAL A 33 -11.19 -3.08 -10.86
CA VAL A 33 -10.62 -1.77 -11.25
C VAL A 33 -9.10 -1.85 -11.38
N THR A 34 -8.52 -0.99 -12.23
CA THR A 34 -7.06 -0.78 -12.24
C THR A 34 -6.70 0.19 -11.11
N ILE A 35 -5.66 -0.15 -10.35
CA ILE A 35 -5.15 0.64 -9.23
C ILE A 35 -3.67 0.96 -9.43
N VAL A 36 -3.24 2.05 -8.81
CA VAL A 36 -1.83 2.33 -8.53
C VAL A 36 -1.59 2.04 -7.06
N ILE A 37 -0.61 1.19 -6.75
CA ILE A 37 -0.14 0.93 -5.39
C ILE A 37 1.23 1.57 -5.21
N VAL A 38 1.42 2.31 -4.12
CA VAL A 38 2.67 3.03 -3.82
C VAL A 38 3.18 2.66 -2.43
N PRO A 39 4.51 2.59 -2.21
CA PRO A 39 5.06 2.52 -0.88
C PRO A 39 4.90 3.89 -0.21
N LEU A 40 4.42 3.91 1.03
CA LEU A 40 4.22 5.14 1.81
C LEU A 40 5.33 5.33 2.85
N HIS A 41 5.70 4.27 3.57
CA HIS A 41 6.68 4.36 4.64
C HIS A 41 7.66 3.21 4.60
N PHE A 42 8.89 3.56 4.96
CA PHE A 42 9.99 2.64 5.19
C PHE A 42 10.45 2.84 6.63
N ARG A 43 10.28 1.83 7.48
CA ARG A 43 10.74 1.84 8.89
C ARG A 43 11.70 0.69 9.13
N GLU A 44 12.85 0.99 9.70
CA GLU A 44 13.78 -0.03 10.18
C GLU A 44 13.25 -0.68 11.48
N LYS A 45 13.55 -1.96 11.65
CA LYS A 45 13.27 -2.78 12.82
C LYS A 45 14.51 -3.62 13.15
N GLU A 46 14.57 -4.14 14.38
CA GLU A 46 15.73 -4.91 14.86
C GLU A 46 16.17 -6.04 13.89
N ASP A 47 15.21 -6.71 13.24
CA ASP A 47 15.47 -7.81 12.30
C ASP A 47 15.21 -7.48 10.82
N GLY A 48 15.12 -6.20 10.44
CA GLY A 48 14.95 -5.81 9.04
C GLY A 48 14.19 -4.52 8.83
N PHE A 49 13.30 -4.50 7.83
CA PHE A 49 12.55 -3.30 7.48
C PHE A 49 11.08 -3.62 7.22
N MET A 50 10.23 -2.66 7.56
CA MET A 50 8.81 -2.68 7.27
C MET A 50 8.51 -1.65 6.19
N VAL A 51 7.83 -2.09 5.12
CA VAL A 51 7.29 -1.22 4.09
C VAL A 51 5.78 -1.19 4.19
N SER A 52 5.21 -0.01 4.38
CA SER A 52 3.76 0.19 4.30
C SER A 52 3.38 0.61 2.88
N TRP A 53 2.30 0.04 2.34
CA TRP A 53 1.83 0.32 0.99
C TRP A 53 0.39 0.82 1.01
N SER A 54 0.01 1.64 0.04
CA SER A 54 -1.38 2.06 -0.15
C SER A 54 -1.76 2.14 -1.62
N CYS A 55 -3.03 1.87 -1.93
CA CYS A 55 -3.56 2.04 -3.27
C CYS A 55 -4.35 3.35 -3.41
N ASN A 56 -4.46 3.83 -4.65
CA ASN A 56 -5.16 5.07 -4.99
C ASN A 56 -6.67 5.06 -4.75
N GLN A 57 -7.27 3.91 -4.39
CA GLN A 57 -8.71 3.84 -4.10
C GLN A 57 -9.05 4.37 -2.71
N GLY A 58 -8.11 4.40 -1.76
CA GLY A 58 -8.28 5.13 -0.50
C GLY A 58 -9.62 4.90 0.21
N SER A 59 -10.32 6.00 0.53
CA SER A 59 -11.66 6.01 1.13
C SER A 59 -12.78 5.51 0.22
N GLU A 60 -12.57 5.47 -1.09
CA GLU A 60 -13.58 5.04 -2.08
C GLU A 60 -13.76 3.52 -2.10
N CYS A 61 -12.82 2.77 -1.53
CA CYS A 61 -12.95 1.33 -1.37
C CYS A 61 -13.62 1.03 -0.02
N HIS A 62 -14.87 0.59 -0.07
CA HIS A 62 -15.67 0.26 1.10
C HIS A 62 -15.40 -1.16 1.63
N ASN A 63 -14.46 -1.88 1.04
CA ASN A 63 -14.04 -3.19 1.53
C ASN A 63 -13.21 -2.99 2.80
N THR A 64 -13.84 -3.22 3.96
CA THR A 64 -13.24 -3.02 5.29
C THR A 64 -12.02 -3.92 5.55
N ASN A 65 -11.86 -5.00 4.78
CA ASN A 65 -10.71 -5.89 4.85
C ASN A 65 -9.55 -5.46 3.94
N CYS A 66 -9.71 -4.41 3.14
CA CYS A 66 -8.68 -3.95 2.21
C CYS A 66 -7.55 -3.18 2.94
N VAL A 67 -6.42 -3.85 3.12
CA VAL A 67 -5.23 -3.27 3.77
C VAL A 67 -4.57 -2.16 2.95
N TYR A 68 -4.73 -2.18 1.62
CA TYR A 68 -4.12 -1.20 0.72
C TYR A 68 -4.91 0.11 0.65
N ALA A 69 -6.24 0.03 0.65
CA ALA A 69 -7.12 1.20 0.66
C ALA A 69 -6.97 2.03 1.95
N SER A 70 -6.65 1.36 3.07
CA SER A 70 -6.45 1.98 4.38
C SER A 70 -4.98 2.14 4.78
N GLY A 71 -4.03 1.83 3.89
CA GLY A 71 -2.59 1.85 4.18
C GLY A 71 -2.08 3.19 4.69
N TRP A 72 -2.64 4.31 4.19
CA TRP A 72 -2.33 5.67 4.62
C TRP A 72 -2.75 5.98 6.07
N LYS A 73 -3.81 5.34 6.60
CA LYS A 73 -4.26 5.59 7.99
C LYS A 73 -3.30 5.03 9.03
N ARG A 74 -2.57 3.97 8.68
CA ARG A 74 -1.52 3.38 9.54
C ARG A 74 -0.22 4.17 9.48
N SER A 75 -0.18 5.14 8.56
CA SER A 75 0.99 5.93 8.21
C SER A 75 1.10 7.18 9.10
N GLU A 76 -0.03 7.66 9.65
CA GLU A 76 -0.14 8.86 10.50
C GLU A 76 0.15 8.62 11.99
N LYS A 77 0.51 7.39 12.39
CA LYS A 77 0.87 7.00 13.77
C LYS A 77 2.34 6.60 13.87
#